data_AF-A0A7V2SAW5-F1
#
_entry.id   AF-A0A7V2SAW5-F1
#
_cell.length_a   1.000
_cell.length_b   1.000
_cell.length_c   1.000
_cell.angle_alpha   90.00
_cell.angle_beta   90.00
_cell.angle_gamma   90.00
#
_symmetry.space_group_name_H-M   'P 1'
#
loop_
_entity.id
_entity.type
_entity.pdbx_description
1 polymer ?
#
loop_
_entity_poly.entity_id
_entity_poly.type
_entity_poly.pdbx_seq_one_letter_code
_entity_poly.pdbx_strand_id
1 'polypeptide(L)'
;FTPAINYYLREILKYKTDIKYNMFGDVHPWDRKNDHTGENLRLAMAENPYMKVMIQSGYFDGATSYFDAKYTLWHLDPAGTMKKRLSFHGYQSGHMMYLRRADLKTANEDIRQFIKSSLPAKNQPAKY
;
A
#
# COMPACT_ATOMS: atom_id res chain seq x y z
N PHE A 1 -2.22 -11.69 -15.41
CA PHE A 1 -2.01 -10.54 -16.31
C PHE A 1 -1.06 -10.85 -17.46
N THR A 2 0.06 -11.57 -17.23
CA THR A 2 1.10 -11.81 -18.25
C THR A 2 0.65 -12.51 -19.54
N PRO A 3 -0.19 -13.55 -19.52
CA PRO A 3 -0.66 -14.17 -20.76
C PRO A 3 -1.48 -13.20 -21.63
N ALA A 4 -2.35 -12.41 -20.99
CA ALA A 4 -3.23 -11.47 -21.68
C ALA A 4 -2.46 -10.33 -22.36
N ILE A 5 -1.46 -9.74 -21.69
CA ILE A 5 -0.64 -8.68 -22.30
C ILE A 5 0.25 -9.25 -23.42
N ASN A 6 0.83 -10.44 -23.25
CA ASN A 6 1.62 -11.08 -24.31
C ASN A 6 0.77 -11.37 -25.56
N TYR A 7 -0.45 -11.87 -25.37
CA TYR A 7 -1.40 -12.07 -26.46
C TYR A 7 -1.75 -10.74 -27.15
N TYR A 8 -2.11 -9.70 -26.38
CA TYR A 8 -2.46 -8.39 -26.95
C TYR A 8 -1.32 -7.79 -27.77
N LEU A 9 -0.08 -7.83 -27.25
CA LEU A 9 1.10 -7.33 -27.94
C LEU A 9 1.38 -8.10 -29.24
N ARG A 10 1.35 -9.44 -29.20
CA ARG A 10 1.73 -10.28 -30.35
C ARG A 10 0.62 -10.41 -31.40
N GLU A 11 -0.62 -10.61 -30.95
CA GLU A 11 -1.74 -10.95 -31.83
C GLU A 11 -2.58 -9.75 -32.25
N ILE A 12 -2.71 -8.73 -31.39
CA ILE A 12 -3.52 -7.55 -31.71
C ILE A 12 -2.63 -6.43 -32.25
N LEU A 13 -1.60 -6.02 -31.50
CA LEU A 13 -0.69 -4.96 -31.92
C LEU A 13 0.37 -5.43 -32.94
N LYS A 14 0.49 -6.74 -33.18
CA LYS A 14 1.47 -7.36 -34.08
C LYS A 14 2.93 -6.97 -33.77
N TYR A 15 3.22 -6.61 -32.52
CA TYR A 15 4.56 -6.26 -32.07
C TYR A 15 5.37 -7.53 -31.79
N LYS A 16 6.46 -7.72 -32.54
CA LYS A 16 7.40 -8.84 -32.39
C LYS A 16 8.75 -8.31 -31.95
N THR A 17 9.30 -8.91 -30.91
CA THR A 17 10.63 -8.62 -30.38
C THR A 17 11.26 -9.91 -29.85
N ASP A 18 12.58 -9.97 -29.94
CA ASP A 18 13.47 -10.96 -29.34
C ASP A 18 13.81 -10.65 -27.87
N ILE A 19 13.50 -9.44 -27.40
CA ILE A 19 13.66 -9.04 -26.00
C ILE A 19 12.77 -9.93 -25.12
N LYS A 20 13.39 -10.60 -24.14
CA LYS A 20 12.67 -11.40 -23.15
C LYS A 20 11.82 -10.51 -22.25
N TYR A 21 10.53 -10.81 -22.16
CA TYR A 21 9.63 -10.19 -21.19
C TYR A 21 9.82 -10.85 -19.82
N ASN A 22 10.58 -10.20 -18.95
CA ASN A 22 10.77 -10.65 -17.57
C ASN A 22 9.58 -10.20 -16.71
N MET A 23 8.82 -11.15 -16.18
CA MET A 23 7.70 -10.83 -15.29
C MET A 23 8.15 -10.30 -13.93
N PHE A 24 9.27 -10.80 -13.42
CA PHE A 24 9.82 -10.51 -12.11
C PHE A 24 11.35 -10.51 -12.21
N GLY A 25 12.01 -9.77 -11.32
CA GLY A 25 13.46 -9.90 -11.12
C GLY A 25 13.78 -11.13 -10.26
N ASP A 26 15.02 -11.64 -10.37
CA ASP A 26 15.49 -12.67 -9.46
C ASP A 26 15.75 -12.05 -8.09
N VAL A 27 14.82 -12.28 -7.17
CA VAL A 27 14.89 -11.81 -5.78
C VAL A 27 15.39 -12.90 -4.84
N HIS A 28 15.80 -14.07 -5.34
CA HIS A 28 16.29 -15.15 -4.49
C HIS A 28 17.78 -14.95 -4.13
N PRO A 29 18.20 -15.29 -2.90
CA PRO A 29 17.38 -15.79 -1.79
C PRO A 29 16.94 -14.66 -0.84
N TRP A 30 15.75 -14.09 -1.04
CA TRP A 30 15.11 -13.25 -0.01
C TRP A 30 14.82 -14.10 1.22
N ASP A 31 15.39 -13.75 2.38
CA ASP A 31 15.09 -14.44 3.64
C ASP A 31 13.70 -14.08 4.15
N ARG A 32 12.84 -15.09 4.26
CA ARG A 32 11.47 -14.97 4.75
C ARG A 32 11.28 -15.53 6.16
N LYS A 33 12.37 -15.92 6.83
CA LYS A 33 12.31 -16.38 8.22
C LYS A 33 12.01 -15.21 9.16
N ASN A 34 11.28 -15.50 10.25
CA ASN A 34 10.97 -14.56 11.32
C ASN A 34 10.28 -13.26 10.85
N ASP A 35 9.41 -13.33 9.84
CA ASP A 35 8.60 -12.16 9.45
C ASP A 35 7.45 -11.96 10.44
N HIS A 36 7.64 -11.00 11.34
CA HIS A 36 6.65 -10.54 12.32
C HIS A 36 6.16 -9.11 12.02
N THR A 37 6.26 -8.64 10.77
CA THR A 37 6.03 -7.23 10.40
C THR A 37 4.68 -6.71 10.88
N GLY A 38 3.60 -7.48 10.72
CA GLY A 38 2.26 -7.08 11.18
C GLY A 38 2.15 -7.00 12.71
N GLU A 39 2.72 -7.97 13.43
CA GLU A 39 2.72 -8.01 14.90
C GLU A 39 3.55 -6.86 15.48
N ASN A 40 4.73 -6.62 14.91
CA ASN A 40 5.62 -5.52 15.29
C ASN A 40 4.96 -4.16 15.07
N LEU A 41 4.25 -3.97 13.94
CA LEU A 41 3.49 -2.75 13.70
C LEU A 41 2.36 -2.57 14.72
N ARG A 42 1.64 -3.64 15.06
CA ARG A 42 0.61 -3.62 16.10
C ARG A 42 1.19 -3.23 17.46
N LEU A 43 2.32 -3.82 17.85
CA LEU A 43 3.01 -3.50 19.10
C LEU A 43 3.46 -2.04 19.13
N ALA A 44 4.09 -1.55 18.06
CA ALA A 44 4.50 -0.15 17.94
C ALA A 44 3.31 0.82 18.08
N MET A 45 2.16 0.48 17.50
CA MET A 45 0.93 1.26 17.66
C MET A 45 0.35 1.20 19.08
N ALA A 46 0.54 0.10 19.80
CA ALA A 46 0.13 -0.03 21.20
C ALA A 46 1.04 0.77 22.13
N GLU A 47 2.35 0.76 21.89
CA GLU A 47 3.36 1.52 22.64
C GLU A 47 3.32 3.02 22.34
N ASN A 48 2.87 3.44 21.16
CA ASN A 48 2.73 4.84 20.81
C ASN A 48 1.27 5.21 20.53
N PRO A 49 0.54 5.76 21.52
CA PRO A 49 -0.85 6.21 21.34
C PRO A 49 -1.06 7.26 20.25
N TYR A 50 0.00 7.98 19.84
CA TYR A 50 -0.06 9.01 18.80
C TYR A 50 0.24 8.45 17.41
N MET A 51 0.78 7.24 17.32
CA MET A 51 1.08 6.62 16.03
C MET A 51 -0.22 6.39 15.26
N LYS A 52 -0.27 6.96 14.04
CA LYS A 52 -1.32 6.76 13.06
C LYS A 52 -0.77 6.00 11.86
N VAL A 53 -1.61 5.19 11.23
CA VAL A 53 -1.26 4.42 10.04
C VAL A 53 -2.27 4.74 8.94
N MET A 54 -1.75 4.98 7.75
CA MET A 54 -2.53 5.16 6.53
C MET A 54 -2.07 4.15 5.50
N ILE A 55 -3.03 3.47 4.87
CA ILE A 55 -2.78 2.62 3.69
C ILE A 55 -3.40 3.29 2.48
N GLN A 56 -2.58 3.43 1.43
CA GLN A 56 -3.01 3.83 0.09
C GLN A 56 -2.93 2.59 -0.80
N SER A 57 -4.01 2.27 -1.52
CA SER A 57 -4.08 1.03 -2.32
C SER A 57 -4.84 1.25 -3.62
N GLY A 58 -4.31 0.69 -4.72
CA GLY A 58 -5.00 0.64 -5.99
C GLY A 58 -6.02 -0.50 -6.04
N TYR A 59 -7.24 -0.25 -6.52
CA TYR A 59 -8.28 -1.28 -6.67
C TYR A 59 -7.90 -2.42 -7.61
N PHE A 60 -6.97 -2.17 -8.54
CA PHE A 60 -6.52 -3.14 -9.54
C PHE A 60 -5.07 -3.60 -9.29
N ASP A 61 -4.59 -3.44 -8.06
CA ASP A 61 -3.26 -3.90 -7.66
C ASP A 61 -3.23 -5.43 -7.54
N GLY A 62 -2.42 -6.08 -8.38
CA GLY A 62 -2.19 -7.52 -8.36
C GLY A 62 -0.90 -7.95 -7.65
N ALA A 63 -0.08 -7.00 -7.18
CA ALA A 63 1.14 -7.29 -6.42
C ALA A 63 0.89 -7.18 -4.91
N THR A 64 0.15 -6.16 -4.49
CA THR A 64 -0.34 -6.00 -3.10
C THR A 64 -1.85 -5.78 -3.13
N SER A 65 -2.61 -6.87 -3.00
CA SER A 65 -4.04 -6.83 -3.29
C SER A 65 -4.80 -5.88 -2.35
N TYR A 66 -5.84 -5.23 -2.90
CA TYR A 66 -6.72 -4.34 -2.15
C TYR A 66 -7.30 -4.98 -0.88
N PHE A 67 -7.70 -6.26 -0.98
CA PHE A 67 -8.30 -6.96 0.14
C PHE A 67 -7.26 -7.32 1.20
N ASP A 68 -6.05 -7.71 0.83
CA ASP A 68 -4.97 -7.95 1.79
C ASP A 68 -4.64 -6.65 2.55
N ALA A 69 -4.58 -5.52 1.83
CA ALA A 69 -4.35 -4.21 2.42
C ALA A 69 -5.45 -3.83 3.45
N LYS A 70 -6.72 -4.09 3.15
CA LYS A 70 -7.81 -3.92 4.12
C LYS A 70 -7.74 -4.90 5.28
N TYR A 71 -7.41 -6.15 5.00
CA TYR A 71 -7.31 -7.22 5.98
C TYR A 71 -6.21 -6.93 7.01
N THR A 72 -5.08 -6.36 6.59
CA THR A 72 -4.02 -5.88 7.48
C THR A 72 -4.56 -4.89 8.51
N LEU A 73 -5.34 -3.88 8.10
CA LEU A 73 -5.91 -2.90 9.03
C LEU A 73 -6.84 -3.54 10.06
N TRP A 74 -7.63 -4.53 9.67
CA TRP A 74 -8.48 -5.27 10.61
C TRP A 74 -7.67 -6.09 11.62
N HIS A 75 -6.53 -6.64 11.21
CA HIS A 75 -5.64 -7.42 12.09
C HIS A 75 -4.81 -6.55 13.03
N LEU A 76 -4.53 -5.30 12.66
CA LEU A 76 -3.87 -4.34 13.54
C LEU A 76 -4.74 -3.95 14.73
N ASP A 77 -6.06 -3.97 14.60
CA ASP A 77 -6.97 -3.54 15.66
C ASP A 77 -8.22 -4.44 15.80
N PRO A 78 -8.06 -5.70 16.26
CA PRO A 78 -9.19 -6.61 16.41
C PRO A 78 -10.22 -6.14 17.45
N ALA A 79 -9.78 -5.36 18.43
CA ALA A 79 -10.62 -4.81 19.50
C ALA A 79 -11.28 -3.46 19.13
N GLY A 80 -10.91 -2.85 18.01
CA GLY A 80 -11.45 -1.56 17.56
C GLY A 80 -10.96 -0.33 18.33
N THR A 81 -9.95 -0.46 19.19
CA THR A 81 -9.45 0.60 20.07
C THR A 81 -8.57 1.61 19.33
N MET A 82 -7.95 1.21 18.22
CA MET A 82 -7.07 2.01 17.38
C MET A 82 -7.76 2.55 16.12
N LYS A 83 -9.04 2.27 15.90
CA LYS A 83 -9.80 2.62 14.70
C LYS A 83 -9.66 4.08 14.26
N LYS A 84 -9.59 5.03 15.20
CA LYS A 84 -9.41 6.47 14.91
C LYS A 84 -8.00 6.84 14.41
N ARG A 85 -7.05 5.91 14.51
CA ARG A 85 -5.63 6.05 14.13
C ARG A 85 -5.30 5.29 12.85
N LEU A 86 -6.24 4.49 12.33
CA LEU A 86 -6.12 3.75 11.09
C LEU A 86 -6.92 4.41 9.99
N SER A 87 -6.32 4.57 8.81
CA SER A 87 -6.97 5.16 7.64
C SER A 87 -6.65 4.38 6.38
N PHE A 88 -7.60 4.35 5.46
CA PHE A 88 -7.48 3.61 4.20
C PHE A 88 -7.99 4.48 3.05
N HIS A 89 -7.20 4.59 1.99
CA HIS A 89 -7.56 5.28 0.76
C HIS A 89 -7.41 4.32 -0.43
N GLY A 90 -8.47 4.23 -1.23
CA GLY A 90 -8.53 3.41 -2.43
C GLY A 90 -8.52 4.26 -3.69
N TYR A 91 -7.77 3.85 -4.70
CA TYR A 91 -7.63 4.58 -5.97
C TYR A 91 -8.02 3.70 -7.16
N GLN A 92 -8.58 4.30 -8.20
CA GLN A 92 -8.95 3.61 -9.44
C GLN A 92 -7.71 3.41 -10.33
N SER A 93 -6.72 2.72 -9.77
CA SER A 93 -5.42 2.40 -10.37
C SER A 93 -4.93 1.02 -9.91
N GLY A 94 -3.83 0.55 -10.51
CA GLY A 94 -3.11 -0.64 -10.08
C GLY A 94 -2.05 -0.34 -9.02
N HIS A 95 -1.04 -1.19 -8.93
CA HIS A 95 0.05 -1.11 -7.95
C HIS A 95 0.71 0.27 -7.86
N MET A 96 1.08 0.81 -9.01
CA MET A 96 1.72 2.12 -9.12
C MET A 96 0.64 3.21 -9.24
N MET A 97 -0.16 3.39 -8.19
CA MET A 97 -1.35 4.25 -8.20
C MET A 97 -1.07 5.69 -8.65
N TYR A 98 0.15 6.17 -8.43
CA TYR A 98 0.63 7.50 -8.79
C TYR A 98 0.91 7.68 -10.30
N LEU A 99 0.83 6.64 -11.12
CA LEU A 99 0.99 6.79 -12.58
C LEU A 99 -0.24 7.44 -13.24
N ARG A 100 -1.43 7.20 -12.69
CA ARG A 100 -2.64 7.89 -13.16
C ARG A 100 -2.68 9.28 -12.53
N ARG A 101 -2.55 10.33 -13.35
CA ARG A 101 -2.49 11.74 -12.88
C ARG A 101 -3.59 12.15 -11.91
N ALA A 102 -4.82 11.67 -12.13
CA ALA A 102 -5.96 11.94 -11.24
C ALA A 102 -5.75 11.33 -9.84
N ASP A 103 -5.28 10.09 -9.79
CA ASP A 103 -5.01 9.37 -8.54
C ASP A 103 -3.75 9.93 -7.85
N LEU A 104 -2.70 10.30 -8.59
CA LEU A 104 -1.53 11.00 -8.04
C LEU A 104 -1.91 12.30 -7.32
N LYS A 105 -2.76 13.12 -7.96
CA LYS A 105 -3.21 14.39 -7.37
C LYS A 105 -3.93 14.14 -6.05
N THR A 106 -4.83 13.15 -6.03
CA THR A 106 -5.64 12.80 -4.86
C THR A 106 -4.78 12.15 -3.77
N ALA A 107 -3.93 11.18 -4.11
CA ALA A 107 -3.02 10.52 -3.20
C ALA A 107 -2.04 11.50 -2.52
N ASN A 108 -1.55 12.50 -3.26
CA ASN A 108 -0.73 13.56 -2.68
C ASN A 108 -1.52 14.41 -1.68
N GLU A 109 -2.80 14.69 -1.96
CA GLU A 109 -3.63 15.44 -1.02
C GLU A 109 -3.95 14.62 0.23
N ASP A 110 -4.27 13.34 0.08
CA ASP A 110 -4.48 12.42 1.21
C ASP A 110 -3.25 12.38 2.12
N ILE A 111 -2.03 12.33 1.56
CA ILE A 111 -0.78 12.42 2.34
C ILE A 111 -0.70 13.75 3.11
N ARG A 112 -1.02 14.89 2.48
CA ARG A 112 -1.01 16.19 3.16
C ARG A 112 -1.99 16.23 4.33
N GLN A 113 -3.20 15.72 4.12
CA GLN A 113 -4.24 15.66 5.15
C GLN A 113 -3.84 14.70 6.28
N PHE A 114 -3.26 13.55 5.94
CA PHE A 114 -2.75 12.59 6.91
C PHE A 114 -1.67 13.21 7.80
N ILE A 115 -0.68 13.89 7.21
CA ILE A 115 0.38 14.59 7.95
C ILE A 115 -0.24 15.62 8.89
N LYS A 116 -1.08 16.52 8.38
CA LYS A 116 -1.75 17.54 9.19
C LYS A 116 -2.54 16.94 10.35
N SER A 117 -3.27 15.85 10.09
CA SER A 117 -4.06 15.17 11.11
C SER A 117 -3.20 14.44 12.15
N SER A 118 -1.97 14.09 11.81
CA SER A 118 -1.05 13.32 12.66
C SER A 118 -0.16 14.20 13.54
N LEU A 119 -0.12 15.51 13.28
CA LEU A 119 0.63 16.45 14.10
C LEU A 119 -0.06 16.67 15.46
N PRO A 120 0.69 16.77 16.56
CA PRO A 120 0.14 17.22 17.84
C PRO A 120 -0.31 18.68 17.75
N ALA A 121 -1.09 19.13 18.73
CA ALA A 121 -1.50 20.52 18.80
C ALA A 121 -0.28 21.45 18.88
N LYS A 122 -0.44 22.69 18.40
CA LYS A 122 0.64 23.68 18.39
C LYS A 122 1.23 23.83 19.79
N ASN A 123 2.56 23.73 19.90
CA ASN A 123 3.32 23.80 21.14
C ASN A 123 3.02 22.70 22.17
N GLN A 124 2.39 21.60 21.76
CA GLN A 124 2.22 20.42 22.61
C GLN A 124 3.15 19.30 22.14
N PRO A 125 4.00 18.75 23.04
CA PRO A 125 4.73 17.53 22.72
C PRO A 125 3.75 16.36 22.66
N ALA A 126 4.03 15.38 21.79
CA ALA A 126 3.40 14.08 21.88
C ALA A 126 3.81 13.45 23.22
N LYS A 127 2.87 13.24 24.15
CA LYS A 127 3.13 12.72 25.49
C LYS A 127 2.43 11.37 25.69
N TYR A 128 3.22 10.32 25.90
CA TYR A 128 2.78 8.99 26.32
C TYR A 128 2.01 9.06 27.66
#